data_AF-A0AA44IGJ9-F1
#
_entry.id   AF-A0AA44IGJ9-F1
#
_cell.length_a   1.000
_cell.length_b   1.000
_cell.length_c   1.000
_cell.angle_alpha   90.00
_cell.angle_beta   90.00
_cell.angle_gamma   90.00
#
_symmetry.space_group_name_H-M   'P 1'
#
loop_
_entity.id
_entity.type
_entity.pdbx_description
1 polymer ?
#
loop_
_entity_poly.entity_id
_entity_poly.type
_entity_poly.pdbx_seq_one_letter_code
_entity_poly.pdbx_strand_id
1 'polypeptide(L)'
;MKKTFVLTLILSLLCTTTIFAQPSEHVMLSVKDLIRVQNDLDIIIKKIISCEYDKISMEQTLKFDSEVLSSIFNKCHTNYNKEASNLSRRETDTIFYIASVYRLSINGILLYLEDKNNYEVYFLDSIAQYKVGKLALDQFRQTLEKVYKVKI
;
A
#
# COMPACT_ATOMS: atom_id res chain seq x y z
N MET A 1 -11.93 53.06 -6.63
CA MET A 1 -10.62 52.41 -6.44
C MET A 1 -10.54 51.51 -5.19
N LYS A 2 -11.02 51.93 -4.00
CA LYS A 2 -10.99 51.05 -2.81
C LYS A 2 -11.85 49.78 -2.96
N LYS A 3 -13.04 49.88 -3.58
CA LYS A 3 -13.97 48.74 -3.76
C LYS A 3 -13.45 47.68 -4.73
N THR A 4 -12.79 48.08 -5.81
CA THR A 4 -12.16 47.15 -6.77
C THR A 4 -10.98 46.43 -6.13
N PHE A 5 -10.14 47.11 -5.36
CA PHE A 5 -9.03 46.49 -4.63
C PHE A 5 -9.50 45.41 -3.64
N VAL A 6 -10.55 45.70 -2.86
CA VAL A 6 -11.13 44.72 -1.91
C VAL A 6 -11.71 43.52 -2.65
N LEU A 7 -12.37 43.73 -3.80
CA LEU A 7 -12.92 42.63 -4.60
C LEU A 7 -11.80 41.74 -5.18
N THR A 8 -10.72 42.35 -5.69
CA THR A 8 -9.56 41.61 -6.21
C THR A 8 -8.85 40.85 -5.09
N LEU A 9 -8.79 41.40 -3.88
CA LEU A 9 -8.20 40.76 -2.70
C LEU A 9 -9.04 39.57 -2.22
N ILE A 10 -10.37 39.69 -2.19
CA ILE A 10 -11.27 38.59 -1.84
C ILE A 10 -11.21 37.49 -2.89
N LEU A 11 -11.19 37.86 -4.18
CA LEU A 11 -11.07 36.91 -5.27
C LEU A 11 -9.71 36.19 -5.25
N SER A 12 -8.62 36.91 -4.95
CA SER A 12 -7.30 36.30 -4.82
C SER A 12 -7.22 35.38 -3.60
N LEU A 13 -7.81 35.74 -2.45
CA LEU A 13 -7.93 34.87 -1.27
C LEU A 13 -8.79 33.61 -1.54
N LEU A 14 -9.87 33.75 -2.29
CA LEU A 14 -10.71 32.61 -2.71
C LEU A 14 -9.98 31.70 -3.72
N CYS A 15 -9.13 32.28 -4.58
CA CYS A 15 -8.32 31.52 -5.53
C CYS A 15 -7.05 30.90 -4.92
N THR A 16 -6.45 31.51 -3.89
CA THR A 16 -5.26 30.95 -3.20
C THR A 16 -5.62 29.91 -2.15
N THR A 17 -6.89 29.82 -1.74
CA THR A 17 -7.38 28.77 -0.84
C THR A 17 -7.75 27.47 -1.55
N THR A 18 -7.38 27.28 -2.83
CA THR A 18 -7.28 25.94 -3.41
C THR A 18 -6.09 25.21 -2.79
N ILE A 19 -6.22 24.86 -1.51
CA ILE A 19 -5.41 23.82 -0.90
C ILE A 19 -5.77 22.58 -1.71
N PHE A 20 -4.88 22.16 -2.59
CA PHE A 20 -4.96 20.80 -3.12
C PHE A 20 -4.93 19.91 -1.89
N ALA A 21 -6.06 19.27 -1.58
CA ALA A 21 -6.07 18.24 -0.57
C ALA A 21 -4.93 17.29 -0.95
N GLN A 22 -4.07 16.96 0.00
CA GLN A 22 -3.06 15.94 -0.18
C GLN A 22 -3.54 14.69 0.55
N PRO A 23 -3.16 13.49 0.09
CA PRO A 23 -3.36 12.30 0.90
C PRO A 23 -2.70 12.51 2.25
N SER A 24 -3.27 11.92 3.30
CA SER A 24 -2.64 11.97 4.62
C SER A 24 -1.24 11.36 4.58
N GLU A 25 -0.34 11.82 5.46
CA GLU A 25 1.01 11.26 5.57
C GLU A 25 0.99 9.75 5.79
N HIS A 26 0.04 9.28 6.60
CA HIS A 26 -0.24 7.86 6.81
C HIS A 26 -0.49 7.12 5.48
N VAL A 27 -1.37 7.65 4.62
CA VAL A 27 -1.69 7.02 3.33
C VAL A 27 -0.44 6.96 2.44
N MET A 28 0.29 8.07 2.33
CA MET A 28 1.50 8.13 1.50
C MET A 28 2.58 7.15 1.96
N LEU A 29 2.87 7.11 3.26
CA LEU A 29 3.87 6.20 3.83
C LEU A 29 3.44 4.74 3.65
N SER A 30 2.17 4.42 3.93
CA SER A 30 1.65 3.06 3.74
C SER A 30 1.72 2.62 2.28
N VAL A 31 1.39 3.47 1.31
CA VAL A 31 1.53 3.14 -0.12
C VAL A 31 2.98 2.86 -0.49
N LYS A 32 3.93 3.69 -0.01
CA LYS A 32 5.36 3.47 -0.25
C LYS A 32 5.83 2.12 0.33
N ASP A 33 5.42 1.82 1.55
CA ASP A 33 5.74 0.55 2.21
C ASP A 33 5.12 -0.65 1.46
N LEU A 34 3.87 -0.53 0.98
CA LEU A 34 3.23 -1.55 0.14
C LEU A 34 3.92 -1.77 -1.21
N ILE A 35 4.43 -0.70 -1.84
CA ILE A 35 5.21 -0.80 -3.09
C ILE A 35 6.51 -1.59 -2.83
N ARG A 36 7.17 -1.34 -1.71
CA ARG A 36 8.37 -2.10 -1.32
C ARG A 36 8.05 -3.58 -1.19
N VAL A 37 7.04 -3.93 -0.37
CA VAL A 37 6.63 -5.33 -0.16
C VAL A 37 6.24 -6.00 -1.48
N GLN A 38 5.52 -5.29 -2.36
CA GLN A 38 5.20 -5.80 -3.69
C GLN A 38 6.44 -6.15 -4.52
N ASN A 39 7.46 -5.29 -4.50
CA ASN A 39 8.68 -5.50 -5.28
C ASN A 39 9.50 -6.67 -4.72
N ASP A 40 9.59 -6.78 -3.40
CA ASP A 40 10.29 -7.87 -2.73
C ASP A 40 9.59 -9.21 -2.99
N LEU A 41 8.25 -9.26 -2.92
CA LEU A 41 7.45 -10.43 -3.32
C LEU A 41 7.63 -10.81 -4.79
N ASP A 42 7.64 -9.85 -5.71
CA ASP A 42 7.87 -10.10 -7.15
C ASP A 42 9.22 -10.78 -7.38
N ILE A 43 10.27 -10.27 -6.72
CA ILE A 43 11.63 -10.82 -6.81
C ILE A 43 11.67 -12.24 -6.25
N ILE A 44 11.08 -12.47 -5.08
CA ILE A 44 11.09 -13.79 -4.42
C ILE A 44 10.33 -14.81 -5.27
N ILE A 45 9.12 -14.48 -5.74
CA ILE A 45 8.33 -15.36 -6.59
C ILE A 45 9.10 -15.72 -7.87
N LYS A 46 9.73 -14.73 -8.52
CA LYS A 46 10.57 -14.97 -9.71
C LYS A 46 11.74 -15.89 -9.42
N LYS A 47 12.47 -15.67 -8.31
CA LYS A 47 13.58 -16.53 -7.91
C LYS A 47 13.14 -17.97 -7.65
N ILE A 48 12.01 -18.16 -6.99
CA ILE A 48 11.45 -19.51 -6.74
C ILE A 48 11.12 -20.20 -8.07
N ILE A 49 10.43 -19.52 -8.99
CA ILE A 49 10.04 -20.06 -10.30
C ILE A 49 11.28 -20.37 -11.17
N SER A 50 12.32 -19.53 -11.11
CA SER A 50 13.58 -19.72 -11.82
C SER A 50 14.53 -20.73 -11.14
N CYS A 51 14.08 -21.40 -10.07
CA CYS A 51 14.89 -22.33 -9.27
C CYS A 51 16.15 -21.70 -8.63
N GLU A 52 16.22 -20.37 -8.51
CA GLU A 52 17.28 -19.61 -7.84
C GLU A 52 17.02 -19.56 -6.32
N TYR A 53 17.05 -20.72 -5.70
CA TYR A 53 16.55 -20.91 -4.34
C TYR A 53 17.60 -20.55 -3.26
N ASP A 54 17.41 -19.41 -2.60
CA ASP A 54 18.13 -19.02 -1.39
C ASP A 54 17.14 -18.87 -0.22
N LYS A 55 16.88 -19.98 0.48
CA LYS A 55 15.91 -20.05 1.59
C LYS A 55 16.19 -19.00 2.66
N ILE A 56 17.44 -18.87 3.09
CA ILE A 56 17.80 -18.03 4.24
C ILE A 56 17.58 -16.56 3.90
N SER A 57 18.08 -16.11 2.75
CA SER A 57 17.87 -14.73 2.31
C SER A 57 16.39 -14.43 2.09
N MET A 58 15.64 -15.33 1.44
CA MET A 58 14.21 -15.15 1.19
C MET A 58 13.40 -15.06 2.50
N GLU A 59 13.65 -15.94 3.46
CA GLU A 59 12.98 -15.89 4.77
C GLU A 59 13.27 -14.59 5.52
N GLN A 60 14.50 -14.10 5.46
CA GLN A 60 14.87 -12.83 6.10
C GLN A 60 14.10 -11.66 5.49
N THR A 61 14.03 -11.58 4.16
CA THR A 61 13.25 -10.55 3.47
C THR A 61 11.76 -10.66 3.81
N LEU A 62 11.17 -11.85 3.76
CA LEU A 62 9.76 -12.07 4.07
C LEU A 62 9.39 -11.76 5.54
N LYS A 63 10.31 -12.01 6.48
CA LYS A 63 10.16 -11.64 7.89
C LYS A 63 10.20 -10.13 8.08
N PHE A 64 11.13 -9.45 7.40
CA PHE A 64 11.19 -7.99 7.41
C PHE A 64 9.89 -7.37 6.83
N ASP A 65 9.44 -7.84 5.66
CA ASP A 65 8.20 -7.36 5.05
C ASP A 65 6.98 -7.65 5.93
N SER A 66 7.00 -8.77 6.64
CA SER A 66 6.02 -9.11 7.65
C SER A 66 5.94 -8.10 8.80
N GLU A 67 7.07 -7.54 9.22
CA GLU A 67 7.12 -6.46 10.23
C GLU A 67 6.60 -5.14 9.65
N VAL A 68 6.96 -4.82 8.40
CA VAL A 68 6.44 -3.64 7.68
C VAL A 68 4.91 -3.68 7.59
N LEU A 69 4.33 -4.80 7.18
CA LEU A 69 2.88 -4.97 7.12
C LEU A 69 2.22 -4.87 8.51
N SER A 70 2.88 -5.38 9.55
CA SER A 70 2.39 -5.25 10.93
C SER A 70 2.34 -3.77 11.38
N SER A 71 3.34 -2.97 10.99
CA SER A 71 3.34 -1.53 11.19
C SER A 71 2.19 -0.84 10.46
N ILE A 72 1.91 -1.24 9.21
CA ILE A 72 0.76 -0.73 8.45
C ILE A 72 -0.56 -1.05 9.16
N PHE A 73 -0.76 -2.27 9.65
CA PHE A 73 -1.99 -2.63 10.38
C PHE A 73 -2.20 -1.76 11.62
N ASN A 74 -1.13 -1.51 12.39
CA ASN A 74 -1.20 -0.64 13.57
C ASN A 74 -1.55 0.80 13.19
N LYS A 75 -0.97 1.33 12.11
CA LYS A 75 -1.31 2.66 11.58
C LYS A 75 -2.77 2.72 11.13
N CYS A 76 -3.25 1.70 10.40
CA CYS A 76 -4.63 1.64 9.94
C CYS A 76 -5.59 1.64 11.12
N HIS A 77 -5.36 0.77 12.12
CA HIS A 77 -6.19 0.71 13.33
C HIS A 77 -6.23 2.05 14.08
N THR A 78 -5.08 2.70 14.22
CA THR A 78 -4.97 3.99 14.93
C THR A 78 -5.67 5.11 14.18
N ASN A 79 -5.55 5.17 12.85
CA ASN A 79 -6.11 6.24 12.04
C ASN A 79 -7.60 6.05 11.76
N TYR A 80 -8.08 4.82 11.60
CA TYR A 80 -9.49 4.54 11.33
C TYR A 80 -10.43 5.18 12.36
N ASN A 81 -10.07 5.09 13.64
CA ASN A 81 -10.86 5.64 14.75
C ASN A 81 -10.76 7.17 14.86
N LYS A 82 -9.70 7.79 14.32
CA LYS A 82 -9.44 9.23 14.39
C LYS A 82 -10.03 10.00 13.20
N GLU A 83 -10.38 9.30 12.13
CA GLU A 83 -10.79 9.93 10.88
C GLU A 83 -12.28 10.31 10.88
N ALA A 84 -12.53 11.60 10.62
CA ALA A 84 -13.87 12.17 10.49
C ALA A 84 -14.46 12.02 9.07
N SER A 85 -13.62 11.77 8.06
CA SER A 85 -14.03 11.71 6.65
C SER A 85 -14.20 10.28 6.17
N ASN A 86 -15.32 10.01 5.47
CA ASN A 86 -15.55 8.72 4.80
C ASN A 86 -14.52 8.41 3.72
N LEU A 87 -13.93 9.43 3.08
CA LEU A 87 -12.86 9.25 2.10
C LEU A 87 -11.62 8.65 2.77
N SER A 88 -11.19 9.25 3.87
CA SER A 88 -10.03 8.80 4.64
C SER A 88 -10.22 7.37 5.16
N ARG A 89 -11.42 7.06 5.69
CA ARG A 89 -11.74 5.69 6.14
C ARG A 89 -11.63 4.67 5.02
N ARG A 90 -12.15 5.02 3.84
CA ARG A 90 -12.06 4.16 2.65
C ARG A 90 -10.62 3.95 2.21
N GLU A 91 -9.77 4.98 2.27
CA GLU A 91 -8.34 4.86 1.97
C GLU A 91 -7.65 3.94 2.97
N THR A 92 -7.93 4.12 4.26
CA THR A 92 -7.43 3.26 5.35
C THR A 92 -7.87 1.80 5.17
N ASP A 93 -9.14 1.55 4.87
CA ASP A 93 -9.68 0.21 4.59
C ASP A 93 -9.01 -0.43 3.37
N THR A 94 -8.76 0.36 2.33
CA THR A 94 -8.10 -0.12 1.11
C THR A 94 -6.65 -0.52 1.39
N ILE A 95 -5.92 0.28 2.17
CA ILE A 95 -4.55 -0.04 2.62
C ILE A 95 -4.54 -1.32 3.45
N PHE A 96 -5.48 -1.44 4.40
CA PHE A 96 -5.60 -2.61 5.25
C PHE A 96 -5.88 -3.89 4.43
N TYR A 97 -6.75 -3.79 3.43
CA TYR A 97 -7.04 -4.89 2.52
C TYR A 97 -5.79 -5.33 1.73
N ILE A 98 -5.09 -4.38 1.09
CA ILE A 98 -3.88 -4.70 0.31
C ILE A 98 -2.81 -5.34 1.19
N ALA A 99 -2.56 -4.77 2.38
CA ALA A 99 -1.61 -5.31 3.34
C ALA A 99 -1.99 -6.74 3.79
N SER A 100 -3.29 -7.00 3.99
CA SER A 100 -3.79 -8.34 4.36
C SER A 100 -3.55 -9.36 3.25
N VAL A 101 -3.78 -8.98 1.99
CA VAL A 101 -3.53 -9.86 0.84
C VAL A 101 -2.04 -10.15 0.66
N TYR A 102 -1.16 -9.15 0.82
CA TYR A 102 0.29 -9.39 0.81
C TYR A 102 0.75 -10.25 1.99
N ARG A 103 0.16 -10.09 3.19
CA ARG A 103 0.44 -10.95 4.35
C ARG A 103 0.10 -12.41 4.07
N LEU A 104 -1.04 -12.68 3.42
CA LEU A 104 -1.41 -14.03 3.00
C LEU A 104 -0.40 -14.61 2.01
N SER A 105 0.03 -13.81 1.03
CA SER A 105 1.06 -14.21 0.07
C SER A 105 2.39 -14.56 0.77
N ILE A 106 2.87 -13.70 1.68
CA ILE A 106 4.09 -13.96 2.47
C ILE A 106 3.97 -15.27 3.26
N ASN A 107 2.86 -15.49 3.96
CA ASN A 107 2.67 -16.68 4.79
C ASN A 107 2.69 -17.96 3.97
N GLY A 108 2.03 -18.00 2.80
CA GLY A 108 2.06 -19.18 1.95
C GLY A 108 3.43 -19.44 1.32
N ILE A 109 4.22 -18.38 1.03
CA ILE A 109 5.60 -18.55 0.58
C ILE A 109 6.44 -19.12 1.73
N LEU A 110 6.31 -18.60 2.96
CA LEU A 110 7.05 -19.11 4.12
C LEU A 110 6.76 -20.60 4.38
N LEU A 111 5.49 -21.02 4.27
CA LEU A 111 5.14 -22.45 4.37
C LEU A 111 5.82 -23.27 3.27
N TYR A 112 5.79 -22.79 2.02
CA TYR A 112 6.50 -23.45 0.93
C TYR A 112 8.02 -23.52 1.14
N LEU A 113 8.64 -22.49 1.71
CA LEU A 113 10.06 -22.49 2.04
C LEU A 113 10.39 -23.50 3.16
N GLU A 114 9.46 -23.73 4.08
CA GLU A 114 9.58 -24.71 5.16
C GLU A 114 9.66 -26.14 4.61
N ASP A 115 8.66 -26.56 3.83
CA ASP A 115 8.60 -27.87 3.17
C ASP A 115 7.91 -27.80 1.81
N LYS A 116 8.72 -27.79 0.75
CA LYS A 116 8.24 -27.65 -0.64
C LYS A 116 7.27 -28.75 -1.06
N ASN A 117 7.53 -29.98 -0.63
CA ASN A 117 6.77 -31.15 -1.11
C ASN A 117 5.37 -31.18 -0.50
N ASN A 118 5.24 -30.70 0.74
CA ASN A 118 3.97 -30.69 1.47
C ASN A 118 3.16 -29.40 1.24
N TYR A 119 3.81 -28.31 0.81
CA TYR A 119 3.17 -26.99 0.74
C TYR A 119 3.21 -26.32 -0.64
N GLU A 120 3.38 -27.08 -1.73
CA GLU A 120 3.35 -26.54 -3.10
C GLU A 120 2.06 -25.74 -3.41
N VAL A 121 0.90 -26.22 -2.95
CA VAL A 121 -0.39 -25.54 -3.16
C VAL A 121 -0.39 -24.14 -2.53
N TYR A 122 0.24 -23.98 -1.35
CA TYR A 122 0.33 -22.68 -0.69
C TYR A 122 1.18 -21.68 -1.49
N PHE A 123 2.18 -22.15 -2.23
CA PHE A 123 2.95 -21.28 -3.13
C PHE A 123 2.09 -20.78 -4.30
N LEU A 124 1.27 -21.66 -4.89
CA LEU A 124 0.35 -21.27 -5.97
C LEU A 124 -0.68 -20.25 -5.48
N ASP A 125 -1.27 -20.49 -4.30
CA ASP A 125 -2.18 -19.55 -3.65
C ASP A 125 -1.49 -18.22 -3.37
N SER A 126 -0.25 -18.24 -2.89
CA SER A 126 0.55 -17.03 -2.67
C SER A 126 0.76 -16.21 -3.92
N ILE A 127 0.96 -16.84 -5.08
CA ILE A 127 1.06 -16.13 -6.36
C ILE A 127 -0.28 -15.46 -6.70
N ALA A 128 -1.41 -16.14 -6.47
CA ALA A 128 -2.73 -15.56 -6.69
C ALA A 128 -2.97 -14.34 -5.78
N GLN A 129 -2.67 -14.47 -4.49
CA GLN A 129 -2.76 -13.36 -3.53
C GLN A 129 -1.85 -12.20 -3.93
N TYR A 130 -0.59 -12.46 -4.29
CA TYR A 130 0.33 -11.44 -4.77
C TYR A 130 -0.25 -10.66 -5.97
N LYS A 131 -0.81 -11.35 -6.97
CA LYS A 131 -1.41 -10.72 -8.15
C LYS A 131 -2.62 -9.85 -7.77
N VAL A 132 -3.47 -10.32 -6.86
CA VAL A 132 -4.62 -9.55 -6.36
C VAL A 132 -4.15 -8.29 -5.63
N GLY A 133 -3.16 -8.41 -4.75
CA GLY A 133 -2.59 -7.28 -4.01
C GLY A 133 -1.96 -6.24 -4.94
N LYS A 134 -1.21 -6.69 -5.95
CA LYS A 134 -0.60 -5.81 -6.97
C LYS A 134 -1.65 -5.01 -7.73
N LEU A 135 -2.68 -5.68 -8.23
CA LEU A 135 -3.76 -5.02 -8.96
C LEU A 135 -4.48 -3.99 -8.08
N ALA A 136 -4.77 -4.36 -6.84
CA ALA A 136 -5.42 -3.46 -5.89
C ALA A 136 -4.54 -2.24 -5.55
N LEU A 137 -3.23 -2.42 -5.39
CA LEU A 137 -2.30 -1.32 -5.15
C LEU A 137 -2.20 -0.37 -6.35
N ASP A 138 -2.10 -0.91 -7.57
CA ASP A 138 -2.06 -0.10 -8.79
C ASP A 138 -3.35 0.71 -8.98
N GLN A 139 -4.52 0.10 -8.75
CA GLN A 139 -5.81 0.79 -8.79
C GLN A 139 -5.93 1.86 -7.70
N PHE A 140 -5.44 1.57 -6.49
CA PHE A 140 -5.47 2.50 -5.39
C PHE A 140 -4.60 3.72 -5.68
N ARG A 141 -3.38 3.51 -6.19
CA ARG A 141 -2.48 4.59 -6.62
C ARG A 141 -3.15 5.48 -7.67
N GLN A 142 -3.69 4.90 -8.74
CA GLN A 142 -4.41 5.66 -9.77
C GLN A 142 -5.58 6.47 -9.19
N THR A 143 -6.28 5.91 -8.21
CA THR A 143 -7.37 6.60 -7.51
C THR A 143 -6.85 7.80 -6.72
N LEU A 144 -5.79 7.63 -5.94
CA LEU A 144 -5.16 8.70 -5.19
C LEU A 144 -4.62 9.80 -6.11
N GLU A 145 -3.96 9.43 -7.22
CA GLU A 145 -3.46 10.39 -8.21
C GLU A 145 -4.60 11.22 -8.82
N LYS A 146 -5.75 10.58 -9.09
CA LYS A 146 -6.94 11.26 -9.62
C LYS A 146 -7.60 12.19 -8.61
N VAL A 147 -7.72 11.76 -7.36
CA VAL A 147 -8.38 12.52 -6.28
C VAL A 147 -7.53 13.72 -5.87
N TYR A 148 -6.23 13.51 -5.71
CA TYR A 148 -5.32 14.50 -5.13
C TYR A 148 -4.48 15.26 -6.16
N LYS A 149 -4.49 14.84 -7.43
CA LYS A 149 -3.69 15.43 -8.52
C LYS A 149 -2.18 15.44 -8.24
N VAL A 150 -1.71 14.44 -7.50
CA VAL A 150 -0.29 14.22 -7.16
C VAL A 150 0.14 12.88 -7.74
N LYS A 151 1.35 12.79 -8.30
CA LYS A 151 1.92 11.52 -8.80
C LYS A 151 2.43 10.69 -7.61
N ILE A 152 1.99 9.43 -7.51
CA ILE A 152 2.29 8.54 -6.37
C ILE A 152 3.00 7.28 -6.82
#